data_AF-A0A1F3K1Q3-F1
#
_entry.id   AF-A0A1F3K1Q3-F1
#
_cell.length_a   1.000
_cell.length_b   1.000
_cell.length_c   1.000
_cell.angle_alpha   90.00
_cell.angle_beta   90.00
_cell.angle_gamma   90.00
#
_symmetry.space_group_name_H-M   'P 1'
#
loop_
_entity.id
_entity.type
_entity.pdbx_description
1 polymer ?
#
loop_
_entity_poly.entity_id
_entity_poly.type
_entity_poly.pdbx_seq_one_letter_code
_entity_poly.pdbx_strand_id
1 'polypeptide(L)'
;MTKETAIKLFNKSQIRTLWDDKQEKWYFSVIDVIQVLTDSNNSRRYWSDLKIKLKQEGSQLYEKIVQLKMAASDGRMRETDVADTEQLLRIIQSIPSPKAEPFKKWLAKVGYERIEETEDPELTFDRAMETYLKKGYSTNWINQRLKSIEVRKELTDEWEVRGIKKGQEYAILTDEITKAWAGLTTKDYKNLKNLKKENLRDHMTNLELVLNMLAETSTTELSKKAKPKSFLESKKVAKNGGAVAGNARKELEQKLGESIISPLNAKELEDKKKNKQIMSDPE
;
A
#
# COMPACT_ATOMS: atom_id res chain seq x y z
N MET A 1 -8.30 -17.97 -1.39
CA MET A 1 -9.06 -17.28 -2.44
C MET A 1 -8.07 -16.65 -3.41
N THR A 2 -8.12 -16.94 -4.71
CA THR A 2 -7.29 -16.21 -5.68
C THR A 2 -7.94 -14.86 -5.96
N LYS A 3 -7.14 -13.86 -6.32
CA LYS A 3 -7.62 -12.53 -6.74
C LYS A 3 -8.74 -12.66 -7.78
N GLU A 4 -8.63 -13.62 -8.70
CA GLU A 4 -9.62 -13.92 -9.73
C GLU A 4 -10.96 -14.41 -9.19
N THR A 5 -11.01 -15.21 -8.12
CA THR A 5 -12.28 -15.68 -7.56
C THR A 5 -13.04 -14.55 -6.85
N ALA A 6 -12.34 -13.70 -6.10
CA ALA A 6 -12.91 -12.50 -5.48
C ALA A 6 -13.44 -11.54 -6.55
N ILE A 7 -12.63 -11.27 -7.56
CA ILE A 7 -12.99 -10.39 -8.69
C ILE A 7 -14.16 -10.97 -9.48
N LYS A 8 -14.22 -12.27 -9.75
CA LYS A 8 -15.35 -12.89 -10.47
C LYS A 8 -16.67 -12.81 -9.71
N LEU A 9 -16.67 -12.89 -8.38
CA LEU A 9 -17.88 -12.77 -7.56
C LEU A 9 -18.42 -11.33 -7.58
N PHE A 10 -17.53 -10.34 -7.57
CA PHE A 10 -17.88 -8.92 -7.56
C PHE A 10 -18.03 -8.29 -8.95
N ASN A 11 -17.48 -8.87 -10.02
CA ASN A 11 -17.63 -8.35 -11.38
C ASN A 11 -18.96 -8.75 -12.04
N LYS A 12 -19.63 -9.82 -11.59
CA LYS A 12 -20.93 -10.24 -12.15
C LYS A 12 -22.11 -9.37 -11.68
N SER A 13 -21.92 -8.59 -10.62
CA SER A 13 -22.95 -7.73 -10.03
C SER A 13 -22.32 -6.41 -9.63
N GLN A 14 -22.77 -5.30 -10.23
CA GLN A 14 -22.18 -3.98 -10.03
C GLN A 14 -22.44 -3.49 -8.59
N ILE A 15 -21.50 -3.75 -7.68
CA ILE A 15 -21.52 -3.15 -6.34
C ILE A 15 -21.18 -1.67 -6.47
N ARG A 16 -22.06 -0.81 -5.94
CA ARG A 16 -21.79 0.63 -5.94
C ARG A 16 -20.67 0.96 -4.96
N THR A 17 -19.67 1.68 -5.46
CA THR A 17 -18.49 2.12 -4.72
C THR A 17 -18.35 3.62 -4.77
N LEU A 18 -17.93 4.22 -3.66
CA LEU A 18 -17.57 5.63 -3.57
C LEU A 18 -16.18 5.76 -2.97
N TRP A 19 -15.37 6.64 -3.54
CA TRP A 19 -14.08 7.03 -2.98
C TRP A 19 -14.23 8.29 -2.14
N ASP A 20 -13.68 8.27 -0.92
CA ASP A 20 -13.53 9.45 -0.08
C ASP A 20 -12.05 9.88 -0.05
N ASP A 21 -11.76 11.02 -0.68
CA ASP A 21 -10.42 11.61 -0.72
C ASP A 21 -9.92 12.11 0.65
N LYS A 22 -10.82 12.53 1.55
CA LYS A 22 -10.44 13.08 2.85
C LYS A 22 -10.01 11.98 3.81
N GLN A 23 -10.79 10.91 3.85
CA GLN A 23 -10.50 9.76 4.72
C GLN A 23 -9.61 8.73 4.06
N GLU A 24 -9.35 8.90 2.76
CA GLU A 24 -8.59 7.95 1.99
C GLU A 24 -9.19 6.53 2.08
N LYS A 25 -10.51 6.39 1.91
CA LYS A 25 -11.21 5.11 2.00
C LYS A 25 -12.14 4.85 0.81
N TRP A 26 -12.31 3.58 0.48
CA TRP A 26 -13.40 3.10 -0.36
C TRP A 26 -14.60 2.74 0.50
N TYR A 27 -15.77 3.24 0.11
CA TYR A 27 -17.07 2.88 0.67
C TYR A 27 -17.85 2.01 -0.31
N PHE A 28 -18.50 0.98 0.20
CA PHE A 28 -19.27 0.01 -0.56
C PHE A 28 -20.72 0.03 -0.09
N SER A 29 -21.69 -0.04 -1.02
CA SER A 29 -23.10 -0.18 -0.63
C SER A 29 -23.33 -1.51 0.08
N VAL A 30 -23.82 -1.46 1.31
CA VAL A 30 -24.11 -2.66 2.13
C VAL A 30 -25.22 -3.50 1.50
N ILE A 31 -26.24 -2.84 0.95
CA ILE A 31 -27.39 -3.52 0.32
C ILE A 31 -26.93 -4.31 -0.90
N ASP A 32 -26.08 -3.72 -1.75
CA ASP A 32 -25.59 -4.38 -2.95
C ASP A 32 -24.74 -5.60 -2.61
N VAL A 33 -23.87 -5.49 -1.60
CA VAL A 33 -23.08 -6.62 -1.09
C VAL A 33 -24.00 -7.75 -0.61
N ILE A 34 -25.01 -7.42 0.20
CA ILE A 34 -25.98 -8.41 0.69
C ILE A 34 -26.68 -9.08 -0.48
N GLN A 35 -27.08 -8.31 -1.50
CA GLN A 35 -27.70 -8.87 -2.70
C GLN A 35 -26.79 -9.89 -3.38
N VAL A 36 -25.52 -9.53 -3.64
CA VAL A 36 -24.54 -10.42 -4.27
C VAL A 36 -24.31 -11.69 -3.46
N LEU A 37 -24.22 -11.56 -2.14
CA LEU A 37 -23.89 -12.69 -1.27
C LEU A 37 -25.10 -13.55 -0.93
N THR A 38 -26.33 -13.07 -1.03
CA THR A 38 -27.52 -13.83 -0.58
C THR A 38 -28.50 -14.18 -1.69
N ASP A 39 -28.38 -13.56 -2.87
CA ASP A 39 -29.41 -13.59 -3.93
C ASP A 39 -30.81 -13.21 -3.43
N SER A 40 -30.89 -12.47 -2.32
CA SER A 40 -32.16 -12.09 -1.73
C SER A 40 -32.92 -11.11 -2.63
N ASN A 41 -34.17 -11.46 -2.97
CA ASN A 41 -35.10 -10.59 -3.67
C ASN A 41 -35.42 -9.30 -2.90
N ASN A 42 -35.13 -9.24 -1.60
CA ASN A 42 -35.30 -8.05 -0.77
C ASN A 42 -34.11 -7.86 0.19
N SER A 43 -32.98 -7.44 -0.39
CA SER A 43 -31.73 -7.22 0.35
C SER A 43 -31.84 -6.10 1.40
N ARG A 44 -32.76 -5.14 1.23
CA ARG A 44 -33.04 -4.10 2.25
C ARG A 44 -33.65 -4.68 3.52
N ARG A 45 -34.68 -5.53 3.37
CA ARG A 45 -35.30 -6.21 4.52
C ARG A 45 -34.29 -7.13 5.20
N TYR A 46 -33.53 -7.89 4.40
CA TYR A 46 -32.45 -8.73 4.93
C TYR A 46 -31.45 -7.91 5.76
N TRP A 47 -31.04 -6.73 5.26
CA TRP A 47 -30.15 -5.85 6.00
C TRP A 47 -30.77 -5.36 7.31
N SER A 48 -32.04 -4.94 7.31
CA SER A 48 -32.76 -4.56 8.53
C SER A 48 -32.79 -5.68 9.56
N ASP A 49 -33.07 -6.92 9.14
CA ASP A 49 -33.09 -8.08 10.03
C ASP A 49 -31.68 -8.40 10.57
N LEU A 50 -30.66 -8.27 9.72
CA LEU A 50 -29.25 -8.46 10.12
C LEU A 50 -28.80 -7.41 11.14
N LYS A 51 -29.22 -6.14 10.99
CA LYS A 51 -28.93 -5.07 11.96
C LYS A 51 -29.48 -5.39 13.35
N ILE A 52 -30.70 -5.92 13.42
CA ILE A 52 -31.32 -6.32 14.69
C ILE A 52 -30.48 -7.42 15.36
N LYS A 53 -30.08 -8.44 14.61
CA LYS A 53 -29.24 -9.54 15.12
C LYS A 53 -27.89 -9.03 15.62
N LEU A 54 -27.20 -8.21 14.82
CA LEU A 54 -25.92 -7.60 15.20
C LEU A 54 -26.02 -6.79 16.49
N LYS A 55 -27.11 -6.03 16.66
CA LYS A 55 -27.35 -5.26 17.89
C LYS A 55 -27.57 -6.17 19.10
N GLN A 56 -28.30 -7.29 18.93
CA GLN A 56 -28.51 -8.28 19.99
C GLN A 56 -27.20 -8.99 20.41
N GLU A 57 -26.28 -9.19 19.46
CA GLU A 57 -24.93 -9.72 19.72
C GLU A 57 -23.99 -8.70 20.38
N GLY A 58 -24.44 -7.47 20.65
CA GLY A 58 -23.62 -6.38 21.21
C GLY A 58 -22.70 -5.71 20.18
N SER A 59 -22.90 -5.93 18.88
CA SER A 59 -22.11 -5.30 17.84
C SER A 59 -22.45 -3.81 17.71
N GLN A 60 -21.44 -2.95 17.88
CA GLN A 60 -21.51 -1.52 17.59
C GLN A 60 -21.29 -1.19 16.11
N LEU A 61 -21.19 -2.19 15.23
CA LEU A 61 -20.90 -1.99 13.81
C LEU A 61 -21.93 -1.08 13.15
N TYR A 62 -23.20 -1.23 13.52
CA TYR A 62 -24.29 -0.40 13.00
C TYR A 62 -24.11 1.09 13.32
N GLU A 63 -23.66 1.43 14.54
CA GLU A 63 -23.46 2.82 14.96
C GLU A 63 -22.33 3.51 14.18
N LYS A 64 -21.45 2.72 13.54
CA LYS A 64 -20.31 3.19 12.75
C LYS A 64 -20.58 3.21 11.25
N ILE A 65 -21.70 2.66 10.79
CA ILE A 65 -22.11 2.69 9.38
C ILE A 65 -22.66 4.07 9.06
N VAL A 66 -22.16 4.66 7.97
CA VAL A 66 -22.60 5.98 7.50
C VAL A 66 -23.54 5.83 6.31
N GLN A 67 -24.36 6.85 6.08
CA GLN A 67 -25.21 6.93 4.88
C GLN A 67 -24.61 7.93 3.90
N LEU A 68 -24.40 7.48 2.67
CA LEU A 68 -23.91 8.34 1.59
C LEU A 68 -24.85 8.26 0.38
N LYS A 69 -24.90 9.34 -0.40
CA LYS A 69 -25.66 9.37 -1.65
C LYS A 69 -24.90 8.60 -2.73
N MET A 70 -25.54 7.58 -3.29
CA MET A 70 -25.03 6.79 -4.42
C MET A 70 -26.07 6.76 -5.54
N ALA A 71 -25.62 6.66 -6.79
CA ALA A 71 -26.50 6.52 -7.94
C ALA A 71 -27.27 5.19 -7.85
N ALA A 72 -28.59 5.23 -7.99
CA ALA A 72 -29.42 4.04 -8.08
C ALA A 72 -29.54 3.56 -9.54
N SER A 73 -30.23 2.44 -9.77
CA SER A 73 -30.43 1.85 -11.10
C SER A 73 -31.16 2.77 -12.08
N ASP A 74 -31.95 3.72 -11.58
CA ASP A 74 -32.64 4.76 -12.36
C ASP A 74 -31.80 6.05 -12.54
N GLY A 75 -30.51 6.02 -12.18
CA GLY A 75 -29.59 7.15 -12.27
C GLY A 75 -29.80 8.23 -11.19
N ARG A 76 -30.81 8.11 -10.32
CA ARG A 76 -31.06 9.09 -9.26
C ARG A 76 -30.16 8.85 -8.05
N MET A 77 -29.63 9.91 -7.47
CA MET A 77 -28.83 9.84 -6.24
C MET A 77 -29.75 9.58 -5.04
N ARG A 78 -29.50 8.50 -4.31
CA ARG A 78 -30.24 8.14 -3.09
C ARG A 78 -29.29 7.79 -1.96
N GLU A 79 -29.70 8.08 -0.73
CA GLU A 79 -28.97 7.67 0.45
C GLU A 79 -29.04 6.15 0.64
N THR A 80 -27.90 5.56 0.97
CA THR A 80 -27.77 4.14 1.27
C THR A 80 -26.75 3.96 2.38
N ASP A 81 -26.96 2.96 3.22
CA ASP A 81 -25.96 2.51 4.19
C ASP A 81 -24.71 2.02 3.42
N VAL A 82 -23.55 2.54 3.79
CA VAL A 82 -22.26 2.19 3.20
C VAL A 82 -21.28 1.74 4.28
N ALA A 83 -20.38 0.84 3.90
CA ALA A 83 -19.34 0.30 4.77
C ALA A 83 -17.97 0.45 4.13
N ASP A 84 -16.95 0.74 4.94
CA ASP A 84 -15.55 0.59 4.51
C ASP A 84 -15.14 -0.89 4.48
N THR A 85 -13.89 -1.17 4.11
CA THR A 85 -13.42 -2.56 3.92
C THR A 85 -13.47 -3.39 5.20
N GLU A 86 -13.08 -2.82 6.34
CA GLU A 86 -13.08 -3.53 7.63
C GLU A 86 -14.51 -3.84 8.06
N GLN A 87 -15.38 -2.83 7.99
CA GLN A 87 -16.80 -2.97 8.30
C GLN A 87 -17.47 -4.02 7.41
N LEU A 88 -17.16 -4.00 6.11
CA LEU A 88 -17.66 -4.96 5.14
C LEU A 88 -17.26 -6.40 5.50
N LEU A 89 -15.97 -6.63 5.79
CA LEU A 89 -15.49 -7.95 6.22
C LEU A 89 -16.20 -8.43 7.50
N ARG A 90 -16.53 -7.52 8.43
CA ARG A 90 -17.31 -7.87 9.64
C ARG A 90 -18.75 -8.23 9.31
N ILE A 91 -19.42 -7.50 8.40
CA ILE A 91 -20.79 -7.80 7.96
C ILE A 91 -20.84 -9.20 7.31
N ILE A 92 -19.89 -9.51 6.44
CA ILE A 92 -19.83 -10.79 5.70
C ILE A 92 -19.81 -11.99 6.64
N GLN A 93 -19.15 -11.89 7.79
CA GLN A 93 -19.10 -12.96 8.80
C GLN A 93 -20.50 -13.34 9.31
N SER A 94 -21.39 -12.37 9.44
CA SER A 94 -22.77 -12.56 9.93
C SER A 94 -23.78 -12.94 8.83
N ILE A 95 -23.35 -13.15 7.58
CA ILE A 95 -24.23 -13.59 6.49
C ILE A 95 -24.16 -15.13 6.35
N PRO A 96 -25.22 -15.88 6.71
CA PRO A 96 -25.29 -17.33 6.49
C PRO A 96 -25.61 -17.66 5.02
N SER A 97 -24.61 -17.54 4.15
CA SER A 97 -24.73 -17.88 2.73
C SER A 97 -23.54 -18.71 2.22
N PRO A 98 -23.77 -19.69 1.32
CA PRO A 98 -22.70 -20.38 0.61
C PRO A 98 -21.75 -19.43 -0.15
N LYS A 99 -22.23 -18.26 -0.60
CA LYS A 99 -21.38 -17.27 -1.29
C LYS A 99 -20.51 -16.45 -0.34
N ALA A 100 -20.90 -16.36 0.94
CA ALA A 100 -20.08 -15.72 1.97
C ALA A 100 -19.01 -16.68 2.52
N GLU A 101 -19.23 -17.99 2.42
CA GLU A 101 -18.35 -19.02 2.98
C GLU A 101 -16.87 -18.92 2.52
N PRO A 102 -16.55 -18.65 1.23
CA PRO A 102 -15.16 -18.45 0.81
C PRO A 102 -14.45 -17.30 1.54
N PHE A 103 -15.17 -16.23 1.87
CA PHE A 103 -14.61 -15.11 2.64
C PHE A 103 -14.40 -15.50 4.10
N LYS A 104 -15.33 -16.24 4.70
CA LYS A 104 -15.21 -16.72 6.09
C LYS A 104 -14.04 -17.66 6.25
N LYS A 105 -13.88 -18.63 5.34
CA LYS A 105 -12.70 -19.53 5.31
C LYS A 105 -11.40 -18.75 5.14
N TRP A 106 -11.40 -17.73 4.28
CA TRP A 106 -10.23 -16.88 4.11
C TRP A 106 -9.91 -16.08 5.39
N LEU A 107 -10.90 -15.48 6.04
CA LEU A 107 -10.72 -14.77 7.32
C LEU A 107 -10.22 -15.71 8.43
N ALA A 108 -10.75 -16.92 8.51
CA ALA A 108 -10.29 -17.95 9.45
C ALA A 108 -8.83 -18.34 9.18
N LYS A 109 -8.46 -18.53 7.90
CA LYS A 109 -7.07 -18.78 7.51
C LYS A 109 -6.15 -17.64 7.93
N VAL A 110 -6.51 -16.39 7.63
CA VAL A 110 -5.71 -15.21 8.00
C VAL A 110 -5.58 -15.08 9.52
N GLY A 111 -6.64 -15.38 10.28
CA GLY A 111 -6.60 -15.40 11.74
C GLY A 111 -5.63 -16.45 12.29
N TYR A 112 -5.72 -17.68 11.78
CA TYR A 112 -4.82 -18.77 12.14
C TYR A 112 -3.35 -18.45 11.76
N GLU A 113 -3.14 -18.01 10.53
CA GLU A 113 -1.86 -17.55 10.00
C GLU A 113 -1.20 -16.45 10.84
N ARG A 114 -1.99 -15.60 11.52
CA ARG A 114 -1.50 -14.53 12.40
C ARG A 114 -1.11 -15.05 13.79
N ILE A 115 -1.77 -16.11 14.26
CA ILE A 115 -1.38 -16.82 15.47
C ILE A 115 -0.05 -17.54 15.22
N GLU A 116 0.10 -18.24 14.10
CA GLU A 116 1.36 -18.87 13.71
C GLU A 116 2.50 -17.85 13.61
N GLU A 117 2.29 -16.68 12.99
CA GLU A 117 3.29 -15.59 12.94
C GLU A 117 3.71 -15.06 14.32
N THR A 118 2.88 -15.23 15.35
CA THR A 118 3.22 -14.81 16.72
C THR A 118 4.16 -15.82 17.38
N GLU A 119 4.02 -17.10 17.05
CA GLU A 119 4.88 -18.19 17.52
C GLU A 119 6.18 -18.26 16.72
N ASP A 120 6.10 -18.07 15.41
CA ASP A 120 7.21 -18.03 14.47
C ASP A 120 7.17 -16.74 13.61
N PRO A 121 7.86 -15.67 14.06
CA PRO A 121 7.93 -14.41 13.33
C PRO A 121 8.57 -14.51 11.93
N GLU A 122 9.39 -15.54 11.66
CA GLU A 122 10.03 -15.73 10.35
C GLU A 122 9.00 -15.94 9.24
N LEU A 123 7.86 -16.57 9.55
CA LEU A 123 6.73 -16.73 8.63
C LEU A 123 6.22 -15.40 8.07
N THR A 124 6.39 -14.30 8.81
CA THR A 124 6.02 -12.96 8.34
C THR A 124 6.91 -12.52 7.18
N PHE A 125 8.20 -12.87 7.21
CA PHE A 125 9.15 -12.56 6.13
C PHE A 125 8.85 -13.39 4.88
N ASP A 126 8.61 -14.69 5.04
CA ASP A 126 8.23 -15.56 3.92
C ASP A 126 6.95 -15.09 3.24
N ARG A 127 5.95 -14.72 4.04
CA ARG A 127 4.68 -14.18 3.52
C ARG A 127 4.88 -12.85 2.80
N ALA A 128 5.75 -11.97 3.31
CA ALA A 128 6.09 -10.73 2.64
C ALA A 128 6.74 -11.01 1.27
N MET A 129 7.69 -11.96 1.22
CA MET A 129 8.35 -12.38 -0.01
C MET A 129 7.35 -12.98 -1.01
N GLU A 130 6.52 -13.93 -0.60
CA GLU A 130 5.46 -14.50 -1.44
C GLU A 130 4.51 -13.43 -1.99
N THR A 131 4.16 -12.44 -1.17
CA THR A 131 3.26 -11.35 -1.56
C THR A 131 3.85 -10.53 -2.70
N TYR A 132 5.14 -10.20 -2.65
CA TYR A 132 5.81 -9.50 -3.75
C TYR A 132 5.98 -10.39 -4.98
N LEU A 133 6.31 -11.67 -4.81
CA LEU A 133 6.38 -12.63 -5.92
C LEU A 133 5.05 -12.73 -6.66
N LYS A 134 3.93 -12.83 -5.92
CA LYS A 134 2.56 -12.84 -6.49
C LYS A 134 2.20 -11.54 -7.21
N LYS A 135 2.84 -10.40 -6.88
CA LYS A 135 2.70 -9.14 -7.62
C LYS A 135 3.55 -9.11 -8.91
N GLY A 136 4.47 -10.06 -9.06
CA GLY A 136 5.32 -10.24 -10.24
C GLY A 136 6.68 -9.55 -10.13
N TYR A 137 7.17 -9.27 -8.93
CA TYR A 137 8.52 -8.75 -8.73
C TYR A 137 9.55 -9.89 -8.69
N SER A 138 10.78 -9.64 -9.16
CA SER A 138 11.87 -10.61 -9.05
C SER A 138 12.38 -10.76 -7.63
N THR A 139 12.91 -11.93 -7.30
CA THR A 139 13.56 -12.21 -6.01
C THR A 139 14.68 -11.22 -5.71
N ASN A 140 15.45 -10.80 -6.73
CA ASN A 140 16.51 -9.80 -6.56
C ASN A 140 15.95 -8.45 -6.11
N TRP A 141 14.90 -7.94 -6.77
CA TRP A 141 14.24 -6.70 -6.36
C TRP A 141 13.65 -6.82 -4.95
N ILE A 142 13.02 -7.96 -4.63
CA ILE A 142 12.42 -8.21 -3.31
C ILE A 142 13.49 -8.16 -2.21
N ASN A 143 14.63 -8.83 -2.41
CA ASN A 143 15.74 -8.80 -1.46
C ASN A 143 16.27 -7.37 -1.25
N GLN A 144 16.40 -6.58 -2.31
CA GLN A 144 16.77 -5.16 -2.20
C GLN A 144 15.72 -4.35 -1.45
N ARG A 145 14.43 -4.61 -1.71
CA ARG A 145 13.32 -3.94 -1.04
C ARG A 145 13.31 -4.26 0.46
N LEU A 146 13.51 -5.51 0.86
CA LEU A 146 13.57 -5.90 2.28
C LEU A 146 14.74 -5.20 2.99
N LYS A 147 15.94 -5.18 2.40
CA LYS A 147 17.09 -4.43 2.94
C LYS A 147 16.80 -2.93 3.07
N SER A 148 16.07 -2.35 2.12
CA SER A 148 15.69 -0.93 2.22
C SER A 148 14.74 -0.63 3.39
N ILE A 149 13.96 -1.62 3.85
CA ILE A 149 13.10 -1.44 5.03
C ILE A 149 13.95 -1.34 6.29
N GLU A 150 14.98 -2.18 6.41
CA GLU A 150 15.96 -2.14 7.50
C GLU A 150 16.69 -0.79 7.55
N VAL A 151 17.27 -0.36 6.42
CA VAL A 151 17.94 0.96 6.32
C VAL A 151 17.00 2.11 6.71
N ARG A 152 15.74 2.04 6.26
CA ARG A 152 14.75 3.06 6.62
C ARG A 152 14.44 3.06 8.11
N LYS A 153 14.37 1.88 8.72
CA LYS A 153 14.11 1.71 10.15
C LYS A 153 15.23 2.32 10.98
N GLU A 154 16.50 2.05 10.63
CA GLU A 154 17.65 2.68 11.29
C GLU A 154 17.61 4.21 11.22
N LEU A 155 17.28 4.78 10.06
CA LEU A 155 17.12 6.23 9.91
C LEU A 155 16.01 6.78 10.81
N THR A 156 14.86 6.10 10.87
CA THR A 156 13.76 6.53 11.73
C THR A 156 14.06 6.41 13.21
N ASP A 157 14.88 5.43 13.60
CA ASP A 157 15.28 5.23 15.00
C ASP A 157 16.28 6.30 15.42
N GLU A 158 17.22 6.67 14.55
CA GLU A 158 18.11 7.81 14.78
C GLU A 158 17.31 9.12 14.92
N TRP A 159 16.29 9.36 14.08
CA TRP A 159 15.42 10.53 14.24
C TRP A 159 14.65 10.54 15.56
N GLU A 160 14.19 9.38 16.02
CA GLU A 160 13.52 9.23 17.32
C GLU A 160 14.48 9.55 18.48
N VAL A 161 15.72 9.06 18.41
CA VAL A 161 16.79 9.39 19.37
C VAL A 161 17.11 10.90 19.37
N ARG A 162 16.99 11.59 18.23
CA ARG A 162 17.15 13.06 18.13
C ARG A 162 15.90 13.85 18.53
N GLY A 163 14.82 13.18 18.95
CA GLY A 163 13.59 13.84 19.40
C GLY A 163 12.73 14.42 18.26
N ILE A 164 12.92 13.93 17.02
CA ILE A 164 12.10 14.33 15.88
C ILE A 164 10.73 13.66 15.99
N LYS A 165 9.66 14.42 15.75
CA LYS A 165 8.29 13.93 15.90
C LYS A 165 7.86 13.07 14.72
N LYS A 166 7.30 11.90 15.01
CA LYS A 166 6.69 11.02 13.99
C LYS A 166 5.55 11.76 13.27
N GLY A 167 5.35 11.44 11.99
CA GLY A 167 4.34 12.08 11.14
C GLY A 167 4.94 13.20 10.27
N GLN A 168 4.54 14.44 10.50
CA GLN A 168 4.84 15.55 9.59
C GLN A 168 6.35 15.85 9.48
N GLU A 169 7.09 15.85 10.60
CA GLU A 169 8.54 16.12 10.56
C GLU A 169 9.29 15.00 9.81
N TYR A 170 8.90 13.74 10.00
CA TYR A 170 9.47 12.60 9.25
C TYR A 170 9.20 12.73 7.75
N ALA A 171 7.99 13.16 7.37
CA ALA A 171 7.63 13.39 5.98
C ALA A 171 8.48 14.49 5.37
N ILE A 172 8.69 15.61 6.08
CA ILE A 172 9.54 16.71 5.61
C ILE A 172 10.99 16.26 5.45
N LEU A 173 11.57 15.57 6.42
CA LEU A 173 12.96 15.09 6.31
C LEU A 173 13.12 14.08 5.18
N THR A 174 12.15 13.18 5.01
CA THR A 174 12.13 12.23 3.88
C THR A 174 12.06 12.95 2.55
N ASP A 175 11.27 14.02 2.46
CA ASP A 175 11.15 14.84 1.26
C ASP A 175 12.46 15.56 0.93
N GLU A 176 13.15 16.11 1.94
CA GLU A 176 14.46 16.74 1.76
C GLU A 176 15.54 15.75 1.29
N ILE A 177 15.55 14.53 1.83
CA ILE A 177 16.45 13.46 1.35
C ILE A 177 16.13 13.15 -0.12
N THR A 178 14.85 12.90 -0.42
CA THR A 178 14.39 12.52 -1.76
C THR A 178 14.73 13.60 -2.79
N LYS A 179 14.45 14.85 -2.44
CA LYS A 179 14.76 16.01 -3.29
C LYS A 179 16.27 16.18 -3.51
N ALA A 180 17.07 15.95 -2.47
CA ALA A 180 18.53 16.07 -2.59
C ALA A 180 19.14 15.00 -3.50
N TRP A 181 18.64 13.76 -3.47
CA TRP A 181 19.21 12.69 -4.31
C TRP A 181 18.55 12.58 -5.70
N ALA A 182 17.22 12.57 -5.76
CA ALA A 182 16.47 12.37 -7.00
C ALA A 182 16.21 13.67 -7.77
N GLY A 183 16.29 14.82 -7.11
CA GLY A 183 15.91 16.12 -7.68
C GLY A 183 14.39 16.36 -7.70
N LEU A 184 13.60 15.46 -7.13
CA LEU A 184 12.13 15.52 -7.09
C LEU A 184 11.64 15.47 -5.64
N THR A 185 10.53 16.14 -5.34
CA THR A 185 9.82 15.87 -4.10
C THR A 185 9.20 14.47 -4.14
N THR A 186 8.88 13.90 -2.98
CA THR A 186 8.18 12.62 -2.88
C THR A 186 6.85 12.63 -3.63
N LYS A 187 6.14 13.77 -3.65
CA LYS A 187 4.89 13.96 -4.40
C LYS A 187 5.14 13.96 -5.91
N ASP A 188 6.12 14.72 -6.38
CA ASP A 188 6.44 14.78 -7.82
C ASP A 188 6.92 13.42 -8.33
N TYR A 189 7.68 12.69 -7.49
CA TYR A 189 8.17 11.37 -7.84
C TYR A 189 7.05 10.33 -7.89
N LYS A 190 6.07 10.39 -6.97
CA LYS A 190 4.86 9.59 -7.07
C LYS A 190 4.07 9.89 -8.35
N ASN A 191 3.93 11.17 -8.70
CA ASN A 191 3.25 11.58 -9.93
C ASN A 191 3.97 11.08 -11.19
N LEU A 192 5.31 11.15 -11.22
CA LEU A 192 6.13 10.63 -12.32
C LEU A 192 5.87 9.13 -12.57
N LYS A 193 5.67 8.36 -11.50
CA LYS A 193 5.35 6.93 -11.55
C LYS A 193 3.84 6.63 -11.58
N ASN A 194 2.99 7.64 -11.78
CA ASN A 194 1.53 7.52 -11.82
C ASN A 194 0.92 6.85 -10.56
N LEU A 195 1.48 7.15 -9.38
CA LEU A 195 1.04 6.60 -8.10
C LEU A 195 0.11 7.57 -7.38
N LYS A 196 -0.93 7.03 -6.73
CA LYS A 196 -1.84 7.80 -5.87
C LYS A 196 -1.55 7.51 -4.40
N LYS A 197 -1.90 6.30 -3.95
CA LYS A 197 -1.73 5.86 -2.54
C LYS A 197 -0.56 4.92 -2.33
N GLU A 198 -0.05 4.38 -3.41
CA GLU A 198 0.97 3.38 -3.39
C GLU A 198 2.26 3.92 -2.76
N ASN A 199 2.99 3.01 -2.12
CA ASN A 199 4.30 3.31 -1.58
C ASN A 199 5.28 3.52 -2.73
N LEU A 200 5.97 4.67 -2.74
CA LEU A 200 6.92 5.02 -3.79
C LEU A 200 8.06 3.99 -3.92
N ARG A 201 8.60 3.50 -2.79
CA ARG A 201 9.72 2.54 -2.77
C ARG A 201 9.31 1.18 -3.35
N ASP A 202 8.05 0.80 -3.22
CA ASP A 202 7.53 -0.44 -3.82
C ASP A 202 7.44 -0.35 -5.35
N HIS A 203 7.63 0.83 -5.93
CA HIS A 203 7.55 1.09 -7.37
C HIS A 203 8.88 1.66 -7.91
N MET A 204 9.92 1.71 -7.07
CA MET A 204 11.27 2.08 -7.51
C MET A 204 11.95 0.92 -8.24
N THR A 205 12.82 1.24 -9.18
CA THR A 205 13.73 0.29 -9.84
C THR A 205 14.82 -0.18 -8.87
N ASN A 206 15.58 -1.22 -9.24
CA ASN A 206 16.72 -1.68 -8.42
C ASN A 206 17.74 -0.55 -8.14
N LEU A 207 18.11 0.23 -9.16
CA LEU A 207 19.06 1.33 -8.99
C LEU A 207 18.47 2.48 -8.17
N GLU A 208 17.19 2.80 -8.37
CA GLU A 208 16.49 3.79 -7.54
C GLU A 208 16.44 3.36 -6.07
N LEU A 209 16.19 2.07 -5.77
CA LEU A 209 16.25 1.53 -4.41
C LEU A 209 17.64 1.63 -3.79
N VAL A 210 18.69 1.27 -4.55
CA VAL A 210 20.08 1.35 -4.07
C VAL A 210 20.50 2.78 -3.76
N LEU A 211 20.18 3.73 -4.64
CA LEU A 211 20.46 5.15 -4.40
C LEU A 211 19.66 5.71 -3.23
N ASN A 212 18.40 5.30 -3.08
CA ASN A 212 17.59 5.68 -1.94
C ASN A 212 18.16 5.13 -0.62
N MET A 213 18.61 3.86 -0.60
CA MET A 213 19.30 3.29 0.57
C MET A 213 20.57 4.07 0.89
N LEU A 214 21.41 4.38 -0.11
CA LEU A 214 22.61 5.18 0.09
C LEU A 214 22.29 6.56 0.69
N ALA A 215 21.22 7.21 0.23
CA ALA A 215 20.76 8.50 0.73
C ALA A 215 20.35 8.43 2.21
N GLU A 216 19.58 7.39 2.56
CA GLU A 216 19.09 7.15 3.91
C GLU A 216 20.22 6.76 4.87
N THR A 217 21.07 5.79 4.51
CA THR A 217 22.25 5.39 5.29
C THR A 217 23.21 6.57 5.50
N SER A 218 23.50 7.34 4.44
CA SER A 218 24.35 8.54 4.56
C SER A 218 23.76 9.57 5.52
N THR A 219 22.44 9.76 5.48
CA THR A 219 21.76 10.66 6.42
C THR A 219 21.87 10.16 7.86
N THR A 220 21.67 8.86 8.08
CA THR A 220 21.80 8.22 9.39
C THR A 220 23.20 8.42 9.97
N GLU A 221 24.24 8.09 9.20
CA GLU A 221 25.64 8.21 9.65
C GLU A 221 26.05 9.67 9.92
N LEU A 222 25.62 10.59 9.06
CA LEU A 222 25.84 12.02 9.28
C LEU A 222 25.09 12.53 10.52
N SER A 223 23.88 12.04 10.79
CA SER A 223 23.11 12.41 11.99
C SER A 223 23.79 11.89 13.26
N LYS A 224 24.24 10.63 13.27
CA LYS A 224 24.97 10.04 14.41
C LYS A 224 26.24 10.84 14.74
N LYS A 225 26.95 11.31 13.72
CA LYS A 225 28.16 12.13 13.87
C LYS A 225 27.86 13.55 14.32
N ALA A 226 26.92 14.24 13.67
CA ALA A 226 26.62 15.65 13.92
C ALA A 226 25.79 15.87 15.20
N LYS A 227 24.98 14.88 15.59
CA LYS A 227 24.07 14.91 16.74
C LYS A 227 23.20 16.18 16.75
N PRO A 228 22.40 16.42 15.70
CA PRO A 228 21.60 17.64 15.58
C PRO A 228 20.64 17.78 16.77
N LYS A 229 20.52 19.00 17.31
CA LYS A 229 19.67 19.30 18.47
C LYS A 229 18.33 19.93 18.09
N SER A 230 18.21 20.41 16.86
CA SER A 230 16.99 21.03 16.34
C SER A 230 16.50 20.36 15.06
N PHE A 231 15.21 20.54 14.78
CA PHE A 231 14.61 20.11 13.52
C PHE A 231 15.30 20.76 12.30
N LEU A 232 15.66 22.04 12.39
CA LEU A 232 16.35 22.75 11.31
C LEU A 232 17.75 22.19 11.04
N GLU A 233 18.48 21.78 12.08
CA GLU A 233 19.76 21.09 11.91
C GLU A 233 19.57 19.71 11.30
N SER A 234 18.58 18.95 11.76
CA SER A 234 18.24 17.64 11.20
C SER A 234 17.84 17.75 9.73
N LYS A 235 17.17 18.84 9.35
CA LYS A 235 16.84 19.17 7.96
C LYS A 235 18.08 19.38 7.10
N LYS A 236 19.11 20.07 7.63
CA LYS A 236 20.41 20.22 6.94
C LYS A 236 21.12 18.88 6.79
N VAL A 237 21.10 18.04 7.83
CA VAL A 237 21.68 16.69 7.79
C VAL A 237 20.98 15.82 6.74
N ALA A 238 19.65 15.84 6.69
CA ALA A 238 18.84 15.15 5.66
C ALA A 238 19.22 15.58 4.24
N LYS A 239 19.34 16.89 3.99
CA LYS A 239 19.78 17.42 2.70
C LYS A 239 21.21 16.95 2.35
N ASN A 240 22.12 16.99 3.31
CA ASN A 240 23.51 16.57 3.09
C ASN A 240 23.64 15.07 2.82
N GLY A 241 22.92 14.23 3.57
CA GLY A 241 22.90 12.78 3.36
C GLY A 241 22.29 12.41 2.01
N GLY A 242 21.18 13.04 1.62
CA GLY A 242 20.63 12.88 0.27
C GLY A 242 21.56 13.37 -0.84
N ALA A 243 22.34 14.43 -0.61
CA ALA A 243 23.29 14.93 -1.60
C ALA A 243 24.41 13.94 -1.92
N VAL A 244 24.82 13.08 -0.97
CA VAL A 244 25.81 12.00 -1.22
C VAL A 244 25.30 11.07 -2.32
N ALA A 245 24.08 10.55 -2.17
CA ALA A 245 23.45 9.71 -3.19
C ALA A 245 23.14 10.49 -4.48
N GLY A 246 22.79 11.77 -4.39
CA GLY A 246 22.56 12.64 -5.55
C GLY A 246 23.82 12.83 -6.41
N ASN A 247 24.98 12.95 -5.77
CA ASN A 247 26.26 13.03 -6.48
C ASN A 247 26.60 11.68 -7.15
N ALA A 248 26.45 10.57 -6.43
CA ALA A 248 26.65 9.23 -6.99
C ALA A 248 25.72 8.94 -8.18
N ARG A 249 24.44 9.36 -8.08
CA ARG A 249 23.47 9.26 -9.17
C ARG A 249 23.96 10.01 -10.41
N LYS A 250 24.32 11.29 -10.26
CA LYS A 250 24.75 12.13 -11.39
C LYS A 250 26.00 11.58 -12.07
N GLU A 251 26.97 11.11 -11.29
CA GLU A 251 28.18 10.49 -11.84
C GLU A 251 27.84 9.22 -12.62
N LEU A 252 26.94 8.38 -12.10
CA LEU A 252 26.52 7.16 -12.78
C LEU A 252 25.72 7.45 -14.04
N GLU A 253 24.77 8.38 -14.01
CA GLU A 253 24.01 8.83 -15.19
C GLU A 253 24.93 9.38 -16.28
N GLN A 254 25.98 10.14 -15.91
CA GLN A 254 26.97 10.64 -16.87
C GLN A 254 27.72 9.51 -17.57
N LYS A 255 28.04 8.42 -16.86
CA LYS A 255 28.75 7.26 -17.42
C LYS A 255 27.82 6.34 -18.23
N LEU A 256 26.56 6.22 -17.84
CA LEU A 256 25.56 5.39 -18.53
C LEU A 256 24.97 6.07 -19.77
N GLY A 257 24.91 7.40 -19.79
CA GLY A 257 24.25 8.16 -20.86
C GLY A 257 22.71 8.15 -20.79
N GLU A 258 22.14 7.62 -19.71
CA GLU A 258 20.69 7.59 -19.47
C GLU A 258 20.35 7.98 -18.02
N SER A 259 19.12 8.46 -17.81
CA SER A 259 18.60 8.83 -16.49
C SER A 259 18.26 7.58 -15.68
N ILE A 260 18.66 7.54 -14.41
CA ILE A 260 18.29 6.45 -13.49
C ILE A 260 16.85 6.64 -13.00
N ILE A 261 16.41 7.89 -12.83
CA ILE A 261 15.04 8.20 -12.45
C ILE A 261 14.13 7.94 -13.66
N SER A 262 13.15 7.06 -13.48
CA SER A 262 12.29 6.59 -14.57
C SER A 262 10.81 6.60 -14.15
N PRO A 263 9.87 6.85 -15.09
CA PRO A 263 8.45 6.63 -14.84
C PRO A 263 8.11 5.14 -14.66
N LEU A 264 8.98 4.23 -15.12
CA LEU A 264 8.76 2.80 -15.02
C LEU A 264 9.04 2.27 -13.62
N ASN A 265 8.31 1.23 -13.22
CA ASN A 265 8.64 0.45 -12.02
C ASN A 265 9.58 -0.73 -12.36
N ALA A 266 10.07 -1.41 -11.32
CA ALA A 266 11.02 -2.52 -11.49
C ALA A 266 10.47 -3.67 -12.33
N LYS A 267 9.18 -4.01 -12.16
CA LYS A 267 8.52 -5.07 -12.91
C LYS A 267 8.45 -4.73 -14.40
N GLU A 268 8.00 -3.52 -14.74
CA GLU A 268 7.90 -3.04 -16.12
C GLU A 268 9.25 -2.99 -16.83
N LEU A 269 10.32 -2.67 -16.09
CA LEU A 269 11.68 -2.72 -16.63
C LEU A 269 12.15 -4.13 -16.91
N GLU A 270 11.87 -5.09 -16.04
CA GLU A 270 12.19 -6.49 -16.27
C GLU A 270 11.41 -7.06 -17.45
N ASP A 271 10.11 -6.74 -17.56
CA ASP A 271 9.26 -7.15 -18.69
C ASP A 271 9.76 -6.56 -20.02
N LYS A 272 10.18 -5.28 -20.03
CA LYS A 272 10.81 -4.67 -21.22
C LYS A 272 12.15 -5.30 -21.58
N LYS A 273 12.97 -5.68 -20.60
CA LYS A 273 14.25 -6.35 -20.85
C LYS A 273 14.05 -7.73 -21.47
N LYS A 274 13.09 -8.51 -20.95
CA LYS A 274 12.71 -9.81 -21.52
C LYS A 274 12.21 -9.67 -22.96
N ASN A 275 11.33 -8.71 -23.23
CA ASN A 275 10.82 -8.49 -24.59
C ASN A 275 11.91 -8.04 -25.57
N LYS A 276 12.91 -7.25 -25.15
CA LYS A 276 14.05 -6.88 -26.00
C LYS A 276 14.95 -8.07 -26.32
N GLN A 277 15.19 -8.98 -25.38
CA GLN A 277 15.98 -10.20 -25.61
C GLN A 277 15.29 -11.14 -26.62
N ILE A 278 13.98 -11.28 -26.53
CA ILE A 278 13.19 -12.10 -27.48
C ILE A 278 13.21 -11.51 -28.89
N MET A 279 13.31 -10.17 -29.02
CA MET A 279 13.39 -9.50 -30.32
C MET A 279 14.82 -9.40 -30.90
N SER A 280 15.85 -9.60 -30.09
CA SER A 280 17.25 -9.56 -30.52
C SER A 280 17.82 -10.94 -30.91
N ASP A 281 17.08 -12.01 -30.65
CA ASP A 281 17.33 -13.36 -31.18
C ASP A 281 16.31 -13.69 -32.29
N PRO A 282 16.41 -13.11 -33.50
CA PRO A 282 15.86 -13.77 -34.67
C PRO A 282 16.80 -14.92 -35.04
N GLU A 283 16.23 -16.13 -35.18
CA GLU A 283 16.91 -17.28 -35.82
C GLU A 283 17.64 -16.90 -37.12
#